data_AF-A0A660P0P9-F1
#
_entry.id   AF-A0A660P0P9-F1
#
_cell.length_a   1.000
_cell.length_b   1.000
_cell.length_c   1.000
_cell.angle_alpha   90.00
_cell.angle_beta   90.00
_cell.angle_gamma   90.00
#
_symmetry.space_group_name_H-M   'P 1'
#
loop_
_entity.id
_entity.type
_entity.pdbx_description
1 polymer ?
#
loop_
_entity_poly.entity_id
_entity_poly.type
_entity_poly.pdbx_seq_one_letter_code
_entity_poly.pdbx_strand_id
1 'polypeptide(L)' 'MDKYLIVGLGNPGYEYDNTRHNAGFMILDAFAKASNIVFSDKRYGFVAETTLKGKKI' A
#
# COMPACT_ATOMS: atom_id res chain seq x y z
N MET A 1 -14.54 0.58 -14.39
CA MET A 1 -14.77 0.80 -12.94
C MET A 1 -13.82 -0.12 -12.23
N ASP A 2 -12.82 0.43 -11.57
CA ASP A 2 -11.80 -0.36 -10.87
C ASP A 2 -12.51 -1.08 -9.72
N LYS A 3 -12.53 -2.42 -9.78
CA LYS A 3 -13.40 -3.25 -8.94
C LYS A 3 -12.86 -3.48 -7.54
N TYR A 4 -11.59 -3.16 -7.32
CA TYR A 4 -10.86 -3.50 -6.12
C TYR A 4 -9.99 -2.32 -5.72
N LEU A 5 -9.90 -2.14 -4.40
CA LEU A 5 -8.98 -1.22 -3.75
C LEU A 5 -8.41 -1.98 -2.55
N ILE A 6 -7.09 -2.01 -2.45
CA ILE A 6 -6.41 -2.56 -1.28
C ILE A 6 -5.92 -1.36 -0.46
N VAL A 7 -6.28 -1.33 0.82
CA VAL A 7 -5.90 -0.25 1.74
C VAL A 7 -5.10 -0.81 2.90
N GLY A 8 -3.91 -0.27 3.12
CA GLY A 8 -3.12 -0.50 4.33
C GLY A 8 -3.36 0.66 5.27
N LEU A 9 -3.86 0.38 6.48
CA LEU A 9 -4.01 1.37 7.54
C LEU A 9 -2.77 1.40 8.43
N GLY A 10 -2.44 2.58 8.93
CA GLY A 10 -1.29 2.83 9.79
C GLY A 10 -1.17 4.32 10.13
N ASN A 11 -0.23 4.64 11.02
CA ASN A 11 0.13 6.01 11.37
C ASN A 11 1.39 6.43 10.59
N PRO A 12 1.43 7.66 10.03
CA PRO A 12 2.63 8.20 9.39
C PRO A 12 3.67 8.61 10.44
N GLY A 13 4.96 8.42 10.14
CA GLY A 13 6.07 8.79 11.01
C GLY A 13 6.92 7.59 11.42
N TYR A 14 8.24 7.79 11.48
CA TYR A 14 9.24 6.75 11.74
C TYR A 14 9.03 6.09 13.12
N GLU A 15 8.45 6.82 14.07
CA GLU A 15 8.12 6.33 15.41
C GLU A 15 7.05 5.22 15.40
N TYR A 16 6.26 5.10 14.32
CA TYR A 16 5.18 4.12 14.20
C TYR A 16 5.52 2.87 13.38
N ASP A 17 6.67 2.87 12.68
CA ASP A 17 7.03 1.86 11.67
C ASP A 17 6.91 0.42 12.16
N ASN A 18 7.27 0.14 13.41
CA ASN A 18 7.26 -1.22 13.99
C ASN A 18 6.13 -1.44 15.00
N THR A 19 5.08 -0.62 14.97
CA THR A 19 3.91 -0.81 15.84
C THR A 19 2.92 -1.79 15.21
N ARG A 20 2.17 -2.52 16.04
CA ARG A 20 1.11 -3.43 15.56
C ARG A 20 0.03 -2.70 14.73
N HIS A 21 -0.14 -1.39 14.96
CA HIS A 21 -1.10 -0.55 14.23
C HIS A 21 -0.69 -0.34 12.76
N ASN A 22 0.61 -0.44 12.45
CA ASN A 22 1.16 -0.25 11.10
C ASN A 22 1.27 -1.56 10.29
N ALA A 23 0.67 -2.66 10.75
CA ALA A 23 0.68 -3.92 10.01
C ALA A 23 0.12 -3.78 8.57
N GLY A 24 -0.84 -2.89 8.35
CA GLY A 24 -1.37 -2.59 7.02
C GLY A 24 -0.31 -2.00 6.08
N PHE A 25 0.50 -1.04 6.56
CA PHE A 25 1.61 -0.48 5.79
C PHE A 25 2.68 -1.55 5.50
N MET A 26 3.08 -2.34 6.50
CA MET A 26 4.08 -3.41 6.33
C MET A 26 3.69 -4.42 5.24
N ILE A 27 2.41 -4.81 5.20
CA ILE A 27 1.90 -5.74 4.19
C ILE A 27 1.96 -5.11 2.79
N LEU A 28 1.57 -3.84 2.65
CA LEU A 28 1.61 -3.15 1.36
C LEU A 28 3.04 -2.92 0.87
N ASP A 29 3.98 -2.60 1.76
CA ASP A 29 5.39 -2.46 1.41
C ASP A 29 5.98 -3.79 0.93
N ALA A 30 5.69 -4.89 1.64
CA ALA A 30 6.12 -6.22 1.24
C ALA A 30 5.51 -6.64 -0.12
N PHE A 31 4.22 -6.37 -0.31
CA PHE A 31 3.52 -6.63 -1.57
C PHE A 31 4.11 -5.84 -2.73
N ALA A 32 4.36 -4.55 -2.52
CA ALA A 32 4.93 -3.67 -3.52
C ALA A 32 6.35 -4.09 -3.90
N LYS A 33 7.18 -4.43 -2.92
CA LYS A 33 8.53 -4.98 -3.13
C LYS A 33 8.51 -6.28 -3.93
N ALA A 34 7.61 -7.21 -3.59
CA ALA A 34 7.50 -8.49 -4.29
C ALA A 34 6.97 -8.35 -5.73
N SER A 35 6.23 -7.26 -6.02
CA SER A 35 5.54 -7.04 -7.29
C SER A 35 6.16 -5.92 -8.14
N ASN A 36 7.31 -5.35 -7.72
CA ASN A 36 7.94 -4.19 -8.34
C ASN A 36 7.00 -2.98 -8.52
N ILE A 37 6.13 -2.75 -7.53
CA ILE A 37 5.21 -1.62 -7.50
C ILE A 37 5.89 -0.46 -6.76
N VAL A 38 5.71 0.76 -7.27
CA VAL A 38 6.21 1.98 -6.63
C VAL A 38 5.02 2.85 -6.26
N PHE A 39 4.92 3.17 -4.97
CA PHE A 39 3.94 4.13 -4.49
C PHE A 39 4.36 5.57 -4.81
N SER A 40 3.36 6.41 -5.07
CA SER A 40 3.52 7.84 -5.24
C SER A 40 2.75 8.59 -4.16
N ASP A 41 3.33 9.65 -3.61
CA ASP A 41 2.65 10.51 -2.65
C ASP A 41 1.50 11.27 -3.34
N LYS A 42 0.32 11.25 -2.74
CA LYS A 42 -0.91 11.90 -3.20
C LYS A 42 -1.62 12.54 -2.01
N ARG A 43 -2.61 13.38 -2.29
CA ARG A 43 -3.33 14.22 -1.30
C ARG A 43 -3.78 13.49 -0.02
N TYR A 44 -4.10 12.20 -0.08
CA TYR A 44 -4.62 11.42 1.04
C TYR A 44 -3.79 10.18 1.38
N GLY A 45 -2.55 10.12 0.89
CA GLY A 45 -1.61 9.04 1.17
C GLY A 45 -0.90 8.53 -0.07
N PHE A 46 -0.12 7.47 0.15
CA PHE A 46 0.65 6.79 -0.88
C PHE A 46 -0.25 5.92 -1.75
N VAL A 47 -0.23 6.15 -3.08
CA VAL A 47 -1.07 5.44 -4.05
C VAL A 47 -0.21 4.83 -5.15
N ALA A 48 -0.56 3.60 -5.53
CA ALA A 48 -0.07 2.91 -6.71
C ALA A 48 -1.24 2.20 -7.41
N GLU A 49 -1.12 2.01 -8.72
CA GLU A 49 -2.04 1.20 -9.51
C GLU A 49 -1.26 0.02 -10.12
N THR A 50 -1.84 -1.18 -10.12
CA THR A 50 -1.21 -2.36 -10.72
C THR A 50 -2.23 -3.31 -11.32
N THR A 51 -1.75 -4.38 -11.96
CA THR A 51 -2.58 -5.49 -12.43
C THR A 51 -2.18 -6.78 -11.74
N LEU A 52 -3.11 -7.38 -10.99
CA LEU A 52 -2.93 -8.67 -10.35
C LEU A 52 -3.85 -9.69 -11.01
N LYS A 53 -3.27 -10.74 -11.62
CA LYS A 53 -4.01 -11.81 -12.31
C LYS A 53 -5.06 -11.27 -13.31
N GLY A 54 -4.68 -10.26 -14.10
CA GLY A 54 -5.55 -9.63 -15.09
C GLY A 54 -6.62 -8.70 -14.53
N LYS A 55 -6.60 -8.39 -13.23
CA LYS A 55 -7.50 -7.42 -12.59
C LYS A 55 -6.71 -6.17 -12.23
N LYS A 56 -7.19 -5.01 -12.69
CA LYS A 56 -6.69 -3.70 -12.24
C LYS A 56 -7.08 -3.49 -10.77
N ILE A 57 -6.10 -3.15 -9.95
CA ILE A 57 -6.22 -2.87 -8.51
C ILE A 57 -5.41 -1.63 -8.13
#